data_AF-A0A959H4Z2-F1
#
_entry.id   AF-A0A959H4Z2-F1
#
_cell.length_a   1.000
_cell.length_b   1.000
_cell.length_c   1.000
_cell.angle_alpha   90.00
_cell.angle_beta   90.00
_cell.angle_gamma   90.00
#
_symmetry.space_group_name_H-M   'P 1'
#
loop_
_entity.id
_entity.type
_entity.pdbx_description
1 polymer ?
#
loop_
_entity_poly.entity_id
_entity_poly.type
_entity_poly.pdbx_seq_one_letter_code
_entity_poly.pdbx_strand_id
1 'polypeptide(L)' 'MIELPIVEKKEPRKRKPDWLRVKLPIGPNYKKVRSLVDDYNLHTICQS' A
#
# COMPACT_ATOMS: atom_id res chain seq x y z
N MET A 1 -1.60 -23.07 18.15
CA MET A 1 -1.73 -22.55 16.76
C MET A 1 -3.22 -22.31 16.56
N ILE A 2 -3.65 -21.06 16.40
CA ILE A 2 -5.08 -20.74 16.23
C ILE A 2 -5.35 -20.76 14.73
N GLU A 3 -6.19 -21.67 14.28
CA GLU A 3 -6.65 -21.71 12.90
C GLU A 3 -7.62 -20.56 12.67
N LEU A 4 -7.29 -19.69 11.71
CA LEU A 4 -8.17 -18.60 11.30
C LEU A 4 -9.22 -19.14 10.33
N PRO A 5 -10.50 -18.72 10.47
CA PRO A 5 -11.53 -19.10 9.52
C PRO A 5 -11.24 -18.51 8.14
N ILE A 6 -11.23 -19.36 7.11
CA ILE A 6 -11.09 -18.94 5.71
C ILE A 6 -12.44 -18.38 5.26
N VAL A 7 -12.55 -17.05 5.19
CA VAL A 7 -13.74 -16.37 4.70
C VAL A 7 -13.76 -16.43 3.16
N GLU A 8 -14.70 -17.19 2.60
CA GLU A 8 -14.97 -17.18 1.17
C GLU A 8 -15.41 -15.78 0.71
N LYS A 9 -14.76 -15.26 -0.32
CA LYS A 9 -14.94 -13.88 -0.82
C LYS A 9 -16.32 -13.73 -1.47
N LYS A 10 -17.32 -13.30 -0.69
CA LYS A 10 -18.74 -13.43 -1.06
C LYS A 10 -19.36 -12.27 -1.85
N GLU A 11 -18.65 -11.18 -2.13
CA GLU A 11 -19.24 -10.08 -2.93
C GLU A 11 -18.24 -9.42 -3.90
N PRO A 12 -18.72 -8.93 -5.06
CA PRO A 12 -17.91 -8.11 -5.96
C PRO A 12 -17.45 -6.83 -5.23
N ARG A 13 -16.17 -6.49 -5.38
CA ARG A 13 -15.58 -5.28 -4.77
C ARG A 13 -16.33 -4.04 -5.26
N LYS A 14 -17.06 -3.36 -4.35
CA LYS A 14 -17.67 -2.06 -4.63
C LYS A 14 -16.57 -1.06 -5.02
N ARG A 15 -16.77 -0.34 -6.13
CA ARG A 15 -15.82 0.68 -6.59
C ARG A 15 -15.74 1.79 -5.55
N LYS A 16 -14.51 2.21 -5.20
CA LYS A 16 -14.30 3.37 -4.32
C LYS A 16 -14.86 4.64 -4.99
N PRO A 17 -15.47 5.58 -4.24
CA PRO A 17 -15.91 6.87 -4.79
C PRO A 17 -14.74 7.65 -5.42
N ASP A 18 -15.03 8.53 -6.39
CA ASP A 18 -14.00 9.23 -7.15
C ASP A 18 -13.14 10.17 -6.30
N TRP A 19 -13.73 10.84 -5.30
CA TRP A 19 -13.01 11.73 -4.36
C TRP A 19 -11.97 11.00 -3.49
N LEU A 20 -12.10 9.68 -3.32
CA LEU A 20 -11.16 8.86 -2.55
C LEU A 20 -10.06 8.27 -3.44
N ARG A 21 -10.16 8.42 -4.76
CA ARG A 21 -9.14 7.92 -5.69
C ARG A 21 -8.03 8.95 -5.84
N VAL A 22 -6.86 8.60 -5.34
CA VAL A 22 -5.62 9.36 -5.55
C VAL A 22 -4.69 8.60 -6.47
N LYS A 23 -3.90 9.33 -7.25
CA LYS A 23 -2.83 8.72 -8.06
C LYS A 23 -1.70 8.30 -7.12
N LEU A 24 -1.10 7.14 -7.37
CA LEU A 24 0.12 6.75 -6.66
C LEU A 24 1.22 7.78 -6.95
N PRO A 25 2.04 8.15 -5.94
CA PRO A 25 3.16 9.04 -6.17
C PRO A 25 4.15 8.37 -7.12
N ILE A 26 4.27 8.93 -8.31
CA ILE A 26 5.21 8.50 -9.33
C ILE A 26 6.10 9.69 -9.67
N GLY A 27 7.42 9.52 -9.56
CA GLY A 27 8.35 10.61 -9.89
C GLY A 27 9.76 10.39 -9.35
N PRO A 28 10.73 11.17 -9.86
CA PRO A 28 12.13 11.06 -9.46
C PRO A 28 12.33 11.37 -7.97
N ASN A 29 11.58 12.33 -7.42
CA ASN A 29 11.67 12.71 -6.01
C ASN A 29 11.21 11.59 -5.08
N TYR A 30 10.09 10.93 -5.39
CA TYR A 30 9.61 9.79 -4.61
C TYR A 30 10.62 8.62 -4.65
N LYS A 31 11.19 8.34 -5.83
CA LYS A 31 12.22 7.31 -5.99
C LYS A 31 13.46 7.63 -5.13
N LYS A 32 13.93 8.87 -5.15
CA LYS A 32 15.09 9.30 -4.35
C LYS A 32 14.88 9.07 -2.86
N VAL A 33 13.71 9.42 -2.33
CA VAL A 33 13.38 9.20 -0.92
C VAL A 33 13.27 7.71 -0.61
N ARG A 34 12.66 6.91 -1.49
CA ARG A 34 12.56 5.46 -1.31
C ARG A 34 13.94 4.78 -1.30
N SER A 35 14.80 5.11 -2.25
CA SER A 35 16.18 4.60 -2.27
C SER A 35 16.94 4.93 -1.00
N LEU A 36 16.82 6.17 -0.50
CA LEU A 36 17.44 6.56 0.76
C LEU A 36 16.97 5.69 1.93
N VAL A 37 15.66 5.47 2.05
CA VAL A 37 15.09 4.67 3.14
C VAL A 37 15.54 3.21 3.04
N ASP A 38 15.60 2.66 1.82
CA ASP A 38 16.07 1.30 1.55
C ASP A 38 17.58 1.15 1.84
N ASP A 39 18.41 2.13 1.45
CA ASP A 39 19.87 2.14 1.65
C ASP A 39 20.25 2.08 3.14
N TYR A 40 19.49 2.79 3.99
CA TYR A 40 19.69 2.80 5.44
C TYR A 40 18.87 1.75 6.18
N ASN A 41 18.16 0.88 5.46
CA ASN A 41 17.34 -0.19 6.01
C ASN A 41 16.33 0.33 7.07
N LEU A 42 15.74 1.51 6.78
CA LEU A 42 14.78 2.18 7.66
C LEU A 42 13.35 1.77 7.29
N HIS A 43 12.42 1.95 8.24
CA HIS A 43 11.00 1.70 8.01
C HIS A 43 10.20 2.99 8.13
N THR A 44 9.37 3.28 7.13
CA THR A 44 8.49 4.45 7.12
C THR A 44 7.03 4.04 7.06
N ILE A 45 6.13 4.83 7.67
CA ILE A 45 4.68 4.56 7.67
C ILE A 45 4.07 4.52 6.26
N CYS A 46 4.71 5.17 5.30
CA CYS A 46 4.28 5.23 3.90
C CYS A 46 4.91 4.14 3.03
N GLN A 47 5.91 3.40 3.53
CA GLN A 47 6.40 2.20 2.86
C GLN A 47 5.43 1.06 3.18
N SER A 48 4.72 0.61 2.14
CA SER A 48 4.02 -0.67 2.10
C SER A 48 4.62 -1.56 1.03
#